data_AF-A0A2D4K9D9-F1
#
_entry.id   AF-A0A2D4K9D9-F1
#
_cell.length_a   1.000
_cell.length_b   1.000
_cell.length_c   1.000
_cell.angle_alpha   90.00
_cell.angle_beta   90.00
_cell.angle_gamma   90.00
#
_symmetry.space_group_name_H-M   'P 1'
#
loop_
_entity.id
_entity.type
_entity.pdbx_description
1 polymer ?
#
loop_
_entity_poly.entity_id
_entity_poly.type
_entity_poly.pdbx_seq_one_letter_code
_entity_poly.pdbx_strand_id
1 'polypeptide(L)'
;HGQVGNSKPSTKPSTAGGSSSTPRAQKAIVNHPSAALMALRRGSRNLVFRDFTDEKEGPITKHIRLTAALILKNIGKYSECGRRLLKRHENHLSVLAISNMEASSTLAKCLYELNFTVQSKEQGKDLSILQ
;
A
#
# COMPACT_ATOMS: atom_id res chain seq x y z
N HIS A 1 20.32 -56.66 27.03
CA HIS A 1 19.35 -55.56 26.86
C HIS A 1 18.81 -55.65 25.43
N GLY A 2 17.71 -56.35 25.14
CA GLY A 2 16.33 -56.18 25.65
C GLY A 2 15.51 -55.47 24.55
N GLN A 3 15.02 -56.21 23.54
CA GLN A 3 13.62 -56.58 23.27
C GLN A 3 12.63 -55.40 23.14
N VAL A 4 12.02 -55.18 21.95
CA VAL A 4 10.62 -55.54 21.56
C VAL A 4 9.69 -54.32 21.70
N GLY A 5 8.72 -54.01 20.84
CA GLY A 5 8.20 -54.68 19.66
C GLY A 5 6.94 -53.95 19.17
N ASN A 6 6.68 -54.15 17.87
CA ASN A 6 5.44 -54.05 17.09
C ASN A 6 4.10 -53.94 17.85
N SER A 7 3.16 -53.11 17.37
CA SER A 7 1.87 -53.57 16.79
C SER A 7 0.85 -52.44 16.53
N LYS A 8 0.21 -52.55 15.37
CA LYS A 8 -1.04 -51.88 14.96
C LYS A 8 -2.23 -52.75 15.39
N PRO A 9 -3.42 -52.17 15.65
CA PRO A 9 -4.62 -52.78 15.06
C PRO A 9 -5.60 -51.76 14.47
N SER A 10 -6.31 -52.21 13.42
CA SER A 10 -7.50 -51.58 12.83
C SER A 10 -8.73 -51.74 13.73
N THR A 11 -9.64 -50.76 13.71
CA THR A 11 -11.08 -51.00 13.89
C THR A 11 -11.89 -49.86 13.25
N LYS A 12 -12.64 -50.17 12.19
CA LYS A 12 -13.88 -49.44 11.83
C LYS A 12 -15.02 -50.02 12.69
N PRO A 13 -16.07 -49.23 12.99
CA PRO A 13 -17.37 -49.56 12.40
C PRO A 13 -18.09 -48.35 11.79
N SER A 14 -18.97 -48.67 10.84
CA SER A 14 -19.89 -47.80 10.10
C SER A 14 -21.20 -47.61 10.86
N THR A 15 -21.85 -46.43 10.78
CA THR A 15 -23.32 -46.32 10.66
C THR A 15 -23.75 -44.88 10.30
N ALA A 16 -24.76 -44.81 9.43
CA ALA A 16 -25.33 -43.61 8.83
C ALA A 16 -26.50 -43.02 9.65
N GLY A 17 -26.76 -41.73 9.44
CA GLY A 17 -28.09 -41.11 9.57
C GLY A 17 -28.41 -40.42 10.89
N GLY A 18 -28.62 -39.10 10.85
CA GLY A 18 -29.19 -38.36 11.98
C GLY A 18 -28.98 -36.85 11.87
N SER A 19 -29.92 -36.16 11.24
CA SER A 19 -30.06 -34.70 11.27
C SER A 19 -30.02 -34.17 12.70
N SER A 20 -28.99 -33.40 13.04
CA SER A 20 -29.00 -32.50 14.18
C SER A 20 -28.30 -31.20 13.80
N SER A 21 -29.08 -30.12 13.77
CA SER A 21 -28.60 -28.75 13.63
C SER A 21 -27.81 -28.37 14.88
N THR A 22 -26.49 -28.56 14.86
CA THR A 22 -25.62 -28.11 15.95
C THR A 22 -25.22 -26.64 15.74
N PRO A 23 -25.36 -25.77 16.76
CA PRO A 23 -25.13 -24.35 16.63
C PRO A 23 -23.66 -24.06 16.30
N ARG A 24 -23.47 -23.18 15.32
CA ARG A 24 -22.20 -22.59 14.88
C ARG A 24 -21.29 -22.36 16.10
N ALA A 25 -20.18 -23.10 16.16
CA ALA A 25 -19.15 -22.92 17.18
C ALA A 25 -18.72 -21.44 17.21
N GLN A 26 -19.29 -20.69 18.14
CA GLN A 26 -18.84 -19.36 18.49
C GLN A 26 -17.48 -19.54 19.13
N LYS A 27 -16.42 -19.30 18.35
CA LYS A 27 -15.06 -19.28 18.88
C LYS A 27 -15.03 -18.25 19.99
N ALA A 28 -14.96 -18.73 21.23
CA ALA A 28 -14.80 -17.89 22.40
C ALA A 28 -13.65 -16.93 22.12
N ILE A 29 -13.94 -15.63 22.22
CA ILE A 29 -12.95 -14.56 22.18
C ILE A 29 -12.12 -14.74 23.46
N VAL A 30 -11.13 -15.62 23.41
CA VAL A 30 -10.12 -15.72 24.46
C VAL A 30 -9.36 -14.40 24.43
N ASN A 31 -9.71 -13.52 25.37
CA ASN A 31 -9.12 -12.20 25.55
C ASN A 31 -7.71 -12.36 26.15
N HIS A 32 -6.80 -12.95 25.37
CA HIS A 32 -5.38 -12.91 25.73
C HIS A 32 -4.96 -11.43 25.67
N PRO A 33 -4.20 -10.89 26.64
CA PRO A 33 -3.82 -9.47 26.66
C PRO A 33 -3.07 -9.04 25.39
N SER A 34 -2.48 -10.00 24.66
CA SER A 34 -1.87 -9.78 23.37
C SER A 34 -2.77 -10.09 22.16
N ALA A 35 -3.99 -10.61 22.34
CA ALA A 35 -4.92 -10.92 21.24
C ALA A 35 -5.40 -9.65 20.52
N ALA A 36 -5.71 -8.59 21.27
CA ALA A 36 -6.00 -7.28 20.69
C ALA A 36 -4.79 -6.73 19.93
N LEU A 37 -3.58 -6.82 20.51
CA LEU A 37 -2.35 -6.40 19.86
C LEU A 37 -2.03 -7.22 18.60
N MET A 38 -2.24 -8.54 18.63
CA MET A 38 -2.06 -9.43 17.49
C MET A 38 -3.14 -9.21 16.42
N ALA A 39 -4.38 -8.91 16.82
CA ALA A 39 -5.47 -8.54 15.92
C ALA A 39 -5.19 -7.19 15.23
N LEU A 40 -4.69 -6.20 15.96
CA LEU A 40 -4.23 -4.92 15.41
C LEU A 40 -3.04 -5.12 14.45
N ARG A 41 -2.00 -5.87 14.87
CA ARG A 41 -0.85 -6.19 14.01
C ARG A 41 -1.22 -7.02 12.77
N ARG A 42 -2.28 -7.83 12.83
CA ARG A 42 -2.74 -8.62 11.69
C ARG A 42 -3.69 -7.84 10.77
N GLY A 43 -4.52 -6.97 11.35
CA GLY A 43 -5.40 -6.06 10.62
C GLY A 43 -4.62 -5.00 9.87
N SER A 44 -3.56 -4.45 10.47
CA SER A 44 -2.71 -3.44 9.84
C SER A 44 -1.91 -3.97 8.65
N ARG A 45 -1.55 -5.25 8.64
CA ARG A 45 -0.84 -5.92 7.52
C ARG A 45 -1.69 -6.12 6.26
N ASN A 46 -3.01 -5.88 6.34
CA ASN A 46 -3.94 -5.91 5.21
C ASN A 46 -4.42 -4.51 4.80
N LEU A 47 -3.96 -3.45 5.48
CA LEU A 47 -4.05 -2.12 4.89
C LEU A 47 -3.08 -2.17 3.71
N VAL A 48 -3.63 -2.36 2.51
CA VAL A 48 -2.89 -2.44 1.25
C VAL A 48 -2.30 -1.06 0.93
N PHE A 49 -1.45 -0.53 1.80
CA PHE A 49 -0.26 0.15 1.34
C PHE A 49 0.56 -0.96 0.70
N ARG A 50 0.25 -1.23 -0.58
CA ARG A 50 1.23 -1.82 -1.47
C ARG A 50 2.48 -1.00 -1.24
N ASP A 51 3.52 -1.59 -0.67
CA ASP A 51 4.82 -0.96 -0.64
C ASP A 51 5.07 -0.56 -2.10
N PHE A 52 4.94 0.73 -2.41
CA PHE A 52 4.97 1.25 -3.80
C PHE A 52 6.35 1.02 -4.45
N THR A 53 7.24 0.37 -3.70
CA THR A 53 8.65 0.07 -3.91
C THR A 53 9.12 -1.17 -3.14
N ASP A 54 8.26 -2.17 -2.85
CA ASP A 54 8.72 -3.37 -2.11
C ASP A 54 9.86 -4.11 -2.83
N GLU A 55 9.97 -3.92 -4.14
CA GLU A 55 11.13 -4.34 -4.90
C GLU A 55 12.37 -3.60 -4.37
N LYS A 56 13.32 -4.35 -3.79
CA LYS A 56 14.64 -3.83 -3.44
C LYS A 56 15.36 -3.42 -4.73
N GLU A 57 15.08 -2.20 -5.18
CA GLU A 57 15.61 -1.69 -6.44
C GLU A 57 17.13 -1.77 -6.45
N GLY A 58 17.65 -2.40 -7.51
CA GLY A 58 19.07 -2.35 -7.80
C GLY A 58 19.53 -0.90 -8.07
N PRO A 59 20.84 -0.62 -7.97
CA PRO A 59 21.39 0.73 -8.16
C PRO A 59 20.97 1.39 -9.48
N ILE A 60 20.90 0.61 -10.56
CA ILE A 60 20.51 1.10 -11.89
C ILE A 60 19.05 1.55 -11.89
N THR A 61 18.14 0.74 -11.33
CA THR A 61 16.71 1.06 -11.26
C THR A 61 16.48 2.33 -10.44
N LYS A 62 17.18 2.49 -9.32
CA LYS A 62 17.11 3.72 -8.51
C LYS A 62 17.52 4.95 -9.31
N HIS A 63 18.63 4.87 -10.06
CA HIS A 63 19.09 5.98 -10.88
C HIS A 63 18.09 6.33 -11.99
N ILE A 64 17.54 5.34 -12.70
CA ILE A 64 16.52 5.55 -13.73
C ILE A 64 15.30 6.25 -13.13
N ARG A 65 14.86 5.80 -11.96
CA ARG A 65 13.72 6.39 -11.24
C ARG A 65 14.00 7.83 -10.82
N LEU A 66 15.16 8.10 -10.25
CA LEU A 66 15.56 9.45 -9.85
C LEU A 66 15.63 10.38 -11.07
N THR A 67 16.22 9.90 -12.18
CA THR A 67 16.28 10.62 -13.46
C THR A 67 14.87 10.95 -13.96
N ALA A 68 13.95 9.99 -13.95
CA ALA A 68 12.56 10.22 -14.32
C ALA A 68 11.91 11.29 -13.42
N ALA A 69 12.08 11.21 -12.10
CA ALA A 69 11.54 12.20 -11.17
C ALA A 69 12.08 13.62 -11.45
N LEU A 70 13.36 13.76 -11.79
CA LEU A 70 13.96 15.04 -12.18
C LEU A 70 13.37 15.59 -13.47
N ILE A 71 13.14 14.73 -14.47
CA ILE A 71 12.47 15.11 -15.72
C ILE A 71 11.05 15.59 -15.43
N LEU A 72 10.27 14.86 -14.62
CA LEU A 72 8.91 15.26 -14.23
C LEU A 72 8.90 16.61 -13.50
N LYS A 73 9.86 16.85 -12.60
CA LYS A 73 10.03 18.16 -11.93
C LYS A 73 10.28 19.26 -12.95
N ASN A 74 11.18 19.05 -13.90
CA ASN A 74 11.48 20.04 -14.94
C ASN A 74 10.24 20.32 -15.82
N ILE A 75 9.48 19.29 -16.19
CA ILE A 75 8.20 19.45 -16.90
C ILE A 75 7.22 20.29 -16.07
N GLY A 76 7.06 19.97 -14.79
CA GLY A 76 6.18 20.72 -13.88
C GLY A 76 6.56 22.20 -13.79
N LYS A 77 7.86 22.50 -13.70
CA LYS A 77 8.37 23.87 -13.62
C LYS A 77 8.21 24.65 -14.93
N TYR A 78 8.59 24.06 -16.06
CA TYR A 78 8.80 24.82 -17.30
C TYR A 78 7.73 24.62 -18.38
N SER A 79 6.88 23.58 -18.31
CA SER A 79 5.91 23.27 -19.37
C SER A 79 4.46 23.37 -18.89
N GLU A 80 3.70 24.33 -19.42
CA GLU A 80 2.28 24.48 -19.08
C GLU A 80 1.41 23.31 -19.55
N CYS A 81 1.62 22.85 -20.78
CA CYS A 81 0.94 21.65 -21.28
C CYS A 81 1.32 20.42 -20.46
N GLY A 82 2.60 20.27 -20.12
CA GLY A 82 3.10 19.19 -19.28
C GLY A 82 2.49 19.18 -17.87
N ARG A 83 2.35 20.36 -17.23
CA ARG A 83 1.67 20.48 -15.93
C ARG A 83 0.26 19.91 -15.94
N ARG A 84 -0.54 20.23 -16.95
CA ARG A 84 -1.92 19.70 -17.09
C ARG A 84 -1.93 18.17 -17.19
N LEU A 85 -0.97 17.59 -17.89
CA LEU A 85 -0.82 16.14 -17.99
C LEU A 85 -0.42 15.52 -16.64
N LEU A 86 0.56 16.10 -15.95
CA LEU A 86 1.03 15.63 -14.65
C LEU A 86 -0.03 15.71 -13.57
N LYS A 87 -0.89 16.74 -13.59
CA LYS A 87 -1.98 16.90 -12.62
C LYS A 87 -2.94 15.71 -12.60
N ARG A 88 -3.16 15.05 -13.75
CA ARG A 88 -3.97 13.82 -13.84
C ARG A 88 -3.37 12.64 -13.07
N HIS A 89 -2.06 12.66 -12.82
CA HIS A 89 -1.33 11.62 -12.11
C HIS A 89 -0.90 12.06 -10.70
N GLU A 90 -1.43 13.17 -10.20
CA GLU A 90 -1.06 13.73 -8.88
C GLU A 90 -1.23 12.73 -7.75
N ASN A 91 -2.31 11.94 -7.74
CA ASN A 91 -2.54 10.94 -6.70
C ASN A 91 -1.40 9.91 -6.67
N HIS A 92 -1.02 9.36 -7.82
CA HIS A 92 0.08 8.40 -7.90
C HIS A 92 1.42 9.04 -7.48
N LEU A 93 1.69 10.26 -7.95
CA LEU A 93 2.90 10.99 -7.58
C LEU A 93 2.96 11.28 -6.07
N SER A 94 1.82 11.60 -5.45
CA SER A 94 1.72 11.89 -4.01
C SER A 94 2.03 10.66 -3.19
N VAL A 95 1.49 9.51 -3.60
CA VAL A 95 1.77 8.24 -2.93
C VAL A 95 3.25 7.86 -3.04
N LEU A 96 3.87 8.06 -4.21
CA LEU A 96 5.31 7.87 -4.39
C LEU A 96 6.16 8.89 -3.61
N ALA A 97 5.70 10.12 -3.46
CA ALA A 97 6.40 11.15 -2.69
C ALA A 97 6.41 10.87 -1.17
N ILE A 98 5.42 10.13 -0.66
CA ILE A 98 5.34 9.71 0.76
C ILE A 98 6.12 8.40 1.00
N SER A 99 6.49 7.68 -0.05
CA SER A 99 7.23 6.42 0.06
C SER A 99 8.67 6.62 0.53
N ASN A 100 9.32 5.53 0.95
CA ASN A 100 10.74 5.51 1.33
C ASN A 100 11.70 5.45 0.12
N MET A 101 11.27 5.89 -1.06
CA MET A 101 12.12 6.02 -2.25
C MET A 101 13.17 7.10 -2.08
N GLU A 102 14.33 6.91 -2.72
CA GLU A 102 15.33 7.98 -2.91
C GLU A 102 14.76 9.16 -3.72
N ALA A 103 13.92 8.87 -4.72
CA ALA A 103 13.30 9.88 -5.58
C ALA A 103 12.16 10.68 -4.89
N SER A 104 11.72 10.28 -3.69
CA SER A 104 10.57 10.85 -2.98
C SER A 104 10.65 12.38 -2.83
N SER A 105 11.79 12.91 -2.39
CA SER A 105 12.02 14.35 -2.22
C SER A 105 11.87 15.12 -3.54
N THR A 106 12.34 14.55 -4.64
CA THR A 106 12.21 15.16 -5.97
C THR A 106 10.76 15.16 -6.44
N LEU A 107 10.02 14.09 -6.18
CA LEU A 107 8.58 14.02 -6.48
C LEU A 107 7.77 15.00 -5.63
N ALA A 108 8.10 15.17 -4.35
CA ALA A 108 7.48 16.19 -3.50
C ALA A 108 7.69 17.61 -4.05
N LYS A 109 8.91 17.92 -4.51
CA LYS A 109 9.21 19.20 -5.18
C LYS A 109 8.41 19.35 -6.48
N CYS A 110 8.29 18.28 -7.28
CA CYS A 110 7.47 18.30 -8.49
C CYS A 110 5.99 18.63 -8.16
N LEU A 111 5.42 17.97 -7.15
CA LEU A 111 4.04 18.21 -6.68
C LEU A 111 3.84 19.64 -6.17
N TYR A 112 4.83 20.20 -5.48
CA TYR A 112 4.81 21.60 -5.07
C TYR A 112 4.70 22.55 -6.27
N GLU A 113 5.56 22.37 -7.29
CA GLU A 113 5.53 23.20 -8.51
C GLU A 113 4.18 23.10 -9.24
N LEU A 114 3.59 21.89 -9.27
CA LEU A 114 2.26 21.67 -9.86
C LEU A 114 1.16 22.43 -9.12
N ASN A 115 1.23 22.53 -7.79
CA ASN A 115 0.20 23.20 -6.99
C ASN A 115 0.43 24.71 -6.89
N PHE A 116 1.68 25.15 -6.82
CA PHE A 116 2.06 26.56 -6.79
C PHE A 116 1.55 27.30 -8.04
N THR A 117 1.83 26.73 -9.22
CA THR A 117 1.42 27.33 -10.50
C THR A 117 -0.10 27.33 -10.73
N VAL A 118 -0.83 26.37 -10.14
CA VAL A 118 -2.31 26.35 -10.19
C VAL A 118 -2.88 27.52 -9.38
N GLN A 119 -2.36 27.75 -8.17
CA GLN A 119 -2.83 28.87 -7.34
C GLN A 119 -2.51 30.24 -7.96
N SER A 120 -1.34 30.39 -8.60
CA SER A 120 -1.01 31.62 -9.32
C SER A 120 -1.99 31.94 -10.46
N LYS A 121 -2.62 30.92 -11.07
CA LYS A 121 -3.64 31.14 -12.12
C LYS A 121 -5.03 31.44 -11.57
N GLU A 122 -5.40 30.89 -10.42
CA GLU A 122 -6.70 31.18 -9.79
C GLU A 122 -6.74 32.62 -9.28
N GLN A 123 -5.65 33.12 -8.66
CA GLN A 123 -5.53 34.51 -8.25
C GLN A 123 -5.57 35.51 -9.43
N GLY A 124 -5.04 35.12 -10.59
CA GLY A 124 -5.08 35.96 -11.79
C GLY A 124 -6.48 36.09 -12.42
N LYS A 125 -7.37 35.11 -12.22
CA LYS A 125 -8.73 35.15 -12.75
C LYS A 125 -9.65 36.04 -11.93
N ASP A 126 -9.50 36.05 -10.60
CA ASP A 126 -10.27 36.92 -9.70
C ASP A 126 -10.04 38.41 -10.04
N LEU A 127 -8.79 38.79 -10.33
CA LEU A 127 -8.45 40.14 -10.78
C LEU A 127 -9.04 40.51 -12.16
N SER A 128 -9.22 39.53 -13.05
CA SER A 128 -9.81 39.77 -14.39
C SER A 128 -11.34 39.87 -14.38
N ILE A 129 -12.01 39.39 -13.34
CA ILE A 129 -13.48 39.48 -13.19
C ILE A 129 -13.90 40.84 -12.59
N LEU A 130 -12.95 41.56 -11.99
CA LEU A 130 -13.17 42.88 -11.37
C LEU A 130 -12.85 44.07 -12.30
N GLN A 131 -12.70 43.84 -13.60
CA GLN A 131 -12.38 44.87 -14.60
C GLN A 131 -13.37 44.83 -15.76
#